data_AF-A0A2X2WI02-F1
#
_entry.id   AF-A0A2X2WI02-F1
#
_cell.length_a   1.000
_cell.length_b   1.000
_cell.length_c   1.000
_cell.angle_alpha   90.00
_cell.angle_beta   90.00
_cell.angle_gamma   90.00
#
_symmetry.space_group_name_H-M   'P 1'
#
loop_
_entity.id
_entity.type
_entity.pdbx_description
1 polymer ?
#
loop_
_entity_poly.entity_id
_entity_poly.type
_entity_poly.pdbx_seq_one_letter_code
_entity_poly.pdbx_strand_id
1 'polypeptide(L)'
;MNTSDMHPFIHPLSAAVDPAWESKSDWEIYKGIAKKFSEVCVGHLGKETDVVTLPIQHDSAAELAQPLDVKDWKKGECDLIPGKTAPHIIPVERDYPATYERFTSIGPLMEKIGNGGKGIAWNTQSEMDLLRKLNYTKAEGPAKGQPMLNTAIGCRRDDPHAGAGN
;
A
#
# COMPACT_ATOMS: atom_id res chain seq x y z
N MET A 1 12.29 4.31 11.37
CA MET A 1 11.26 4.36 12.42
C MET A 1 11.29 3.01 13.08
N ASN A 2 11.33 2.98 14.40
CA ASN A 2 11.42 1.77 15.18
C ASN A 2 10.36 1.84 16.29
N THR A 3 9.73 0.71 16.53
CA THR A 3 8.69 0.42 17.52
C THR A 3 8.96 -0.99 18.04
N SER A 4 8.61 -1.27 19.30
CA SER A 4 8.76 -2.59 19.90
C SER A 4 7.61 -2.87 20.85
N ASP A 5 7.23 -4.14 21.01
CA ASP A 5 6.20 -4.59 21.96
C ASP A 5 6.55 -4.23 23.42
N MET A 6 7.83 -3.97 23.69
CA MET A 6 8.34 -3.71 25.04
C MET A 6 7.96 -2.31 25.58
N HIS A 7 7.60 -1.35 24.72
CA HIS A 7 7.34 0.03 25.13
C HIS A 7 6.41 0.79 24.17
N PRO A 8 5.70 1.84 24.62
CA PRO A 8 4.76 2.59 23.78
C PRO A 8 5.40 3.68 22.92
N PHE A 9 6.74 3.75 22.83
CA PHE A 9 7.42 4.81 22.07
C PHE A 9 7.60 4.47 20.59
N ILE A 10 7.44 5.49 19.75
CA ILE A 10 7.86 5.53 18.35
C ILE A 10 9.05 6.46 18.21
N HIS A 11 10.15 5.99 17.62
CA HIS A 11 11.35 6.82 17.45
C HIS A 11 12.00 6.65 16.07
N PRO A 12 12.62 7.72 15.53
CA PRO A 12 13.19 7.71 14.19
C PRO A 12 14.52 6.93 14.14
N LEU A 13 14.90 6.56 12.92
CA LEU A 13 16.30 6.32 12.57
C LEU A 13 16.70 7.51 11.70
N SER A 14 17.82 8.14 12.03
CA SER A 14 18.31 9.34 11.34
C SER A 14 19.65 9.04 10.68
N ALA A 15 19.86 9.56 9.48
CA ALA A 15 21.17 9.53 8.85
C ALA A 15 22.09 10.50 9.61
N ALA A 16 23.06 9.95 10.34
CA ALA A 16 24.08 10.76 11.00
C ALA A 16 25.06 11.36 9.99
N VAL A 17 25.35 10.60 8.92
CA VAL A 17 26.11 10.99 7.74
C VAL A 17 25.43 10.39 6.51
N ASP A 18 25.74 10.93 5.34
CA ASP A 18 25.29 10.32 4.08
C ASP A 18 25.85 8.89 3.94
N PRO A 19 25.12 7.98 3.28
CA PRO A 19 25.56 6.60 3.09
C PRO A 19 26.94 6.53 2.43
N ALA A 20 27.86 5.77 3.02
CA ALA A 20 29.23 5.64 2.51
C ALA A 20 29.27 4.90 1.15
N TRP A 21 30.28 5.21 0.33
CA TRP A 21 30.45 4.68 -1.02
C TRP A 21 29.20 4.89 -1.90
N GLU A 22 28.76 3.88 -2.63
CA GLU A 22 27.55 3.92 -3.48
C GLU A 22 26.32 3.32 -2.78
N SER A 23 26.38 3.15 -1.45
CA SER A 23 25.26 2.61 -0.69
C SER A 23 24.05 3.55 -0.74
N LYS A 24 22.86 2.97 -0.63
CA LYS A 24 21.58 3.67 -0.68
C LYS A 24 20.66 3.04 0.36
N SER A 25 19.72 3.82 0.89
CA SER A 25 18.64 3.26 1.71
C SER A 25 17.75 2.33 0.88
N ASP A 26 17.11 1.35 1.50
CA ASP A 26 16.18 0.44 0.81
C ASP A 26 15.09 1.20 0.03
N TRP A 27 14.61 2.31 0.58
CA TRP A 27 13.65 3.19 -0.08
C TRP A 27 14.19 3.72 -1.42
N GLU A 28 15.42 4.24 -1.44
CA GLU A 28 16.04 4.76 -2.66
C GLU A 28 16.39 3.64 -3.65
N ILE A 29 16.77 2.46 -3.15
CA ILE A 29 17.03 1.27 -3.98
C ILE A 29 15.75 0.86 -4.73
N TYR A 30 14.65 0.61 -4.00
CA TYR A 30 13.39 0.17 -4.62
C TYR A 30 12.74 1.27 -5.47
N LYS A 31 12.85 2.54 -5.08
CA LYS A 31 12.41 3.66 -5.92
C LYS A 31 13.17 3.69 -7.24
N GLY A 32 14.49 3.49 -7.21
CA GLY A 32 15.33 3.40 -8.40
C GLY A 32 14.97 2.21 -9.29
N ILE A 33 14.71 1.04 -8.70
CA ILE A 33 14.24 -0.15 -9.42
C ILE A 33 12.88 0.11 -10.06
N ALA A 34 11.92 0.67 -9.32
CA ALA A 34 10.58 1.00 -9.84
C ALA A 34 10.66 1.96 -11.03
N LYS A 35 11.55 2.95 -10.96
CA LYS A 35 11.83 3.87 -12.07
C LYS A 35 12.31 3.11 -13.30
N LYS A 36 13.33 2.27 -13.14
CA LYS A 36 13.90 1.54 -14.27
C LYS A 36 12.93 0.51 -14.85
N PHE A 37 12.17 -0.16 -14.00
CA PHE A 37 11.12 -1.09 -14.40
C PHE A 37 10.06 -0.40 -15.26
N SER A 38 9.54 0.76 -14.82
CA SER A 38 8.57 1.56 -15.57
C SER A 38 9.05 1.93 -16.98
N GLU A 39 10.35 2.14 -17.18
CA GLU A 39 10.93 2.40 -18.50
C GLU A 39 11.03 1.13 -19.34
N VAL A 40 11.53 0.04 -18.75
CA VAL A 40 11.86 -1.21 -19.47
C VAL A 40 10.63 -2.04 -19.79
N CYS A 41 9.53 -1.89 -19.05
CA CYS A 41 8.31 -2.66 -19.28
C CYS A 41 7.50 -2.19 -20.49
N VAL A 42 7.76 -0.98 -21.01
CA VAL A 42 7.01 -0.42 -22.15
C VAL A 42 7.21 -1.27 -23.40
N GLY A 43 6.10 -1.66 -24.04
CA GLY A 43 6.09 -2.59 -25.17
C GLY A 43 6.02 -4.07 -24.77
N HIS A 44 6.13 -4.38 -23.48
CA HIS A 44 5.99 -5.73 -22.93
C HIS A 44 4.81 -5.88 -21.98
N LEU A 45 4.60 -4.89 -21.10
CA LEU A 45 3.53 -4.85 -20.10
C LEU A 45 2.90 -3.45 -20.08
N GLY A 46 1.59 -3.38 -20.28
CA GLY A 46 0.81 -2.14 -20.32
C GLY A 46 -0.12 -2.03 -19.12
N LYS A 47 -1.41 -1.83 -19.42
CA LYS A 47 -2.50 -1.90 -18.45
C LYS A 47 -3.10 -3.29 -18.52
N GLU A 48 -2.84 -4.08 -17.49
CA GLU A 48 -3.18 -5.50 -17.46
C GLU A 48 -4.18 -5.80 -16.34
N THR A 49 -5.07 -6.74 -16.60
CA THR A 49 -5.96 -7.32 -15.60
C THR A 49 -5.33 -8.59 -15.04
N ASP A 50 -4.96 -8.57 -13.76
CA ASP A 50 -4.40 -9.71 -13.04
C ASP A 50 -5.49 -10.44 -12.24
N VAL A 51 -5.44 -11.77 -12.18
CA VAL A 51 -6.40 -12.60 -11.43
C VAL A 51 -5.72 -13.10 -10.16
N VAL A 52 -6.06 -12.49 -9.03
CA VAL A 52 -5.41 -12.75 -7.75
C VAL A 52 -6.30 -13.62 -6.87
N THR A 53 -5.75 -14.72 -6.36
CA THR A 53 -6.41 -15.52 -5.33
C THR A 53 -6.09 -14.97 -3.94
N LEU A 54 -7.12 -14.69 -3.14
CA LEU A 54 -6.98 -14.22 -1.76
C LEU A 54 -7.67 -15.23 -0.82
N PRO A 55 -6.95 -15.84 0.15
CA PRO A 55 -7.57 -16.75 1.09
C PRO A 55 -8.61 -16.02 1.95
N ILE A 56 -9.52 -16.79 2.54
CA ILE A 56 -10.51 -16.27 3.49
C ILE A 56 -9.77 -15.58 4.65
N GLN A 57 -10.10 -14.31 4.90
CA GLN A 57 -9.40 -13.48 5.89
C GLN A 57 -10.13 -13.55 7.24
N HIS A 58 -9.36 -13.69 8.31
CA HIS A 58 -9.80 -13.35 9.67
C HIS A 58 -10.10 -11.85 9.77
N ASP A 59 -10.95 -11.45 10.72
CA ASP A 59 -11.46 -10.09 10.90
C ASP A 59 -12.22 -9.57 9.66
N SER A 60 -12.86 -10.48 8.93
CA SER A 60 -13.72 -10.17 7.79
C SER A 60 -14.98 -11.00 7.86
N ALA A 61 -16.07 -10.54 7.24
CA ALA A 61 -17.33 -11.31 7.23
C ALA A 61 -17.16 -12.74 6.65
N ALA A 62 -16.15 -12.95 5.80
CA ALA A 62 -15.86 -14.25 5.20
C ALA A 62 -15.26 -15.27 6.18
N GLU A 63 -14.80 -14.85 7.36
CA GLU A 63 -14.21 -15.75 8.37
C GLU A 63 -15.18 -16.86 8.81
N LEU A 64 -16.49 -16.60 8.71
CA LEU A 64 -17.57 -17.55 8.96
C LEU A 64 -17.82 -18.49 7.76
N ALA A 65 -16.76 -19.19 7.33
CA ALA A 65 -16.73 -19.95 6.08
C ALA A 65 -17.41 -21.33 6.17
N GLN A 66 -16.76 -22.28 6.85
CA GLN A 66 -17.21 -23.66 7.05
C GLN A 66 -17.37 -23.93 8.56
N PRO A 67 -18.59 -23.81 9.11
CA PRO A 67 -18.77 -23.68 10.56
C PRO A 67 -18.71 -24.99 11.34
N LEU A 68 -18.99 -26.14 10.70
CA LEU A 68 -19.20 -27.42 11.40
C LEU A 68 -18.19 -28.50 11.02
N ASP A 69 -17.81 -28.56 9.74
CA ASP A 69 -16.98 -29.59 9.17
C ASP A 69 -16.09 -29.02 8.07
N VAL A 70 -15.21 -29.86 7.53
CA VAL A 70 -14.34 -29.52 6.40
C VAL A 70 -14.86 -30.24 5.17
N LYS A 71 -15.12 -29.49 4.10
CA LYS A 71 -15.53 -30.02 2.80
C LYS A 71 -14.57 -29.58 1.70
N ASP A 72 -14.13 -30.54 0.91
CA ASP A 72 -13.24 -30.36 -0.24
C ASP A 72 -14.04 -30.37 -1.55
N TRP A 73 -14.14 -29.21 -2.19
CA TRP A 73 -14.85 -29.05 -3.46
C TRP A 73 -14.26 -29.91 -4.58
N LYS A 74 -12.95 -30.19 -4.54
CA LYS A 74 -12.27 -30.98 -5.57
C LYS A 74 -12.61 -32.47 -5.48
N LYS A 75 -13.06 -32.93 -4.31
CA LYS A 75 -13.59 -34.28 -4.07
C LYS A 75 -15.11 -34.39 -4.30
N GLY A 76 -15.78 -33.29 -4.66
CA GLY A 76 -17.23 -33.25 -4.84
C GLY A 76 -18.02 -33.23 -3.53
N GLU A 77 -17.38 -32.88 -2.41
CA GLU A 77 -18.04 -32.79 -1.10
C GLU A 77 -18.84 -31.49 -0.92
N CYS A 78 -18.53 -30.47 -1.73
CA CYS A 78 -19.23 -29.19 -1.80
C CYS A 78 -18.99 -28.50 -3.16
N ASP A 79 -19.72 -27.42 -3.44
CA ASP A 79 -19.47 -26.56 -4.61
C ASP A 79 -18.24 -25.68 -4.40
N LEU A 80 -17.58 -25.27 -5.49
CA LEU A 80 -16.52 -24.26 -5.47
C LEU A 80 -17.14 -22.86 -5.38
N ILE A 81 -17.11 -22.27 -4.18
CA ILE A 81 -17.66 -20.95 -3.88
C ILE A 81 -16.51 -20.03 -3.39
N PRO A 82 -16.01 -19.12 -4.23
CA PRO A 82 -14.94 -18.19 -3.87
C PRO A 82 -15.30 -17.34 -2.65
N GLY A 83 -14.43 -17.33 -1.64
CA GLY A 83 -14.65 -16.63 -0.37
C GLY A 83 -15.43 -17.42 0.68
N LYS A 84 -15.75 -18.70 0.42
CA LYS A 84 -16.43 -19.58 1.39
C LYS A 84 -15.88 -21.00 1.42
N THR A 85 -15.90 -21.70 0.28
CA THR A 85 -15.34 -23.06 0.15
C THR A 85 -14.07 -23.09 -0.71
N ALA A 86 -13.69 -21.93 -1.26
CA ALA A 86 -12.47 -21.69 -2.04
C ALA A 86 -11.93 -20.27 -1.70
N PRO A 87 -10.67 -19.91 -2.07
CA PRO A 87 -10.21 -18.52 -1.95
C PRO A 87 -11.07 -17.56 -2.79
N HIS A 88 -11.11 -16.28 -2.40
CA HIS A 88 -11.62 -15.24 -3.28
C HIS A 88 -10.79 -15.19 -4.56
N ILE A 89 -11.42 -14.89 -5.70
CA ILE A 89 -10.78 -14.70 -7.00
C ILE A 89 -11.07 -13.27 -7.44
N ILE A 90 -10.05 -12.41 -7.44
CA ILE A 90 -10.21 -10.96 -7.52
C ILE A 90 -9.47 -10.43 -8.76
N PRO A 91 -10.14 -9.68 -9.66
CA PRO A 91 -9.46 -8.95 -10.72
C PRO A 91 -8.76 -7.71 -10.15
N VAL A 92 -7.48 -7.53 -10.47
CA VAL A 92 -6.65 -6.39 -10.06
C VAL A 92 -6.05 -5.72 -11.28
N GLU A 93 -6.40 -4.45 -11.48
CA GLU A 93 -5.89 -3.63 -12.58
C GLU A 93 -4.50 -3.07 -12.27
N ARG A 94 -3.50 -3.46 -13.07
CA ARG A 94 -2.10 -3.05 -12.93
C ARG A 94 -1.69 -2.19 -14.11
N ASP A 95 -1.28 -0.96 -13.84
CA ASP A 95 -0.69 -0.06 -14.84
C ASP A 95 0.84 -0.11 -14.68
N TYR A 96 1.48 -1.03 -15.40
CA TYR A 96 2.91 -1.31 -15.25
C TYR A 96 3.81 -0.12 -15.64
N PRO A 97 3.55 0.62 -16.74
CA PRO A 97 4.29 1.84 -17.05
C PRO A 97 4.20 2.89 -15.91
N ALA A 98 3.06 2.95 -15.21
CA ALA A 98 2.86 3.89 -14.09
C ALA A 98 3.44 3.42 -12.74
N THR A 99 4.18 2.30 -12.67
CA THR A 99 4.70 1.74 -11.40
C THR A 99 5.48 2.76 -10.57
N TYR A 100 6.43 3.47 -11.17
CA TYR A 100 7.21 4.50 -10.48
C TYR A 100 6.36 5.66 -9.96
N GLU A 101 5.43 6.15 -10.78
CA GLU A 101 4.55 7.26 -10.41
C GLU A 101 3.61 6.87 -9.26
N ARG A 102 3.12 5.63 -9.26
CA ARG A 102 2.34 5.06 -8.16
C ARG A 102 3.18 4.81 -6.91
N PHE A 103 4.42 4.32 -7.04
CA PHE A 103 5.32 4.11 -5.90
C PHE A 103 5.67 5.43 -5.18
N THR A 104 5.76 6.52 -5.94
CA THR A 104 6.14 7.85 -5.45
C THR A 104 4.95 8.76 -5.12
N SER A 105 3.77 8.18 -4.90
CA SER A 105 2.56 8.91 -4.50
C SER A 105 1.65 8.06 -3.61
N ILE A 106 0.81 8.71 -2.80
CA ILE A 106 -0.26 8.01 -2.09
C ILE A 106 -1.42 7.78 -3.06
N GLY A 107 -1.95 6.56 -3.11
CA GLY A 107 -3.00 6.20 -4.06
C GLY A 107 -4.38 6.78 -3.69
N PRO A 108 -5.30 6.91 -4.67
CA PRO A 108 -6.62 7.49 -4.47
C PRO A 108 -7.60 6.59 -3.67
N LEU A 109 -7.24 5.33 -3.41
CA LEU A 109 -8.13 4.40 -2.70
C LEU A 109 -8.35 4.78 -1.23
N MET A 110 -7.39 5.49 -0.62
CA MET A 110 -7.56 6.03 0.73
C MET A 110 -8.72 7.02 0.82
N GLU A 111 -9.02 7.74 -0.27
CA GLU A 111 -10.13 8.71 -0.34
C GLU A 111 -11.41 8.05 -0.86
N LYS A 112 -11.30 7.15 -1.85
CA LYS A 112 -12.45 6.52 -2.50
C LYS A 112 -13.09 5.42 -1.64
N ILE A 113 -12.27 4.61 -0.96
CA ILE A 113 -12.71 3.46 -0.16
C ILE A 113 -12.61 3.77 1.33
N GLY A 114 -11.56 4.50 1.73
CA GLY A 114 -11.25 4.78 3.13
C GLY A 114 -10.04 3.98 3.62
N ASN A 115 -9.91 3.86 4.93
CA ASN A 115 -8.88 3.07 5.59
C ASN A 115 -9.51 2.11 6.62
N GLY A 116 -8.78 1.08 7.02
CA GLY A 116 -9.30 0.11 7.98
C GLY A 116 -8.36 -1.04 8.26
N GLY A 117 -8.79 -1.89 9.18
CA GLY A 117 -8.09 -3.08 9.64
C GLY A 117 -8.77 -3.65 10.88
N LYS A 118 -8.51 -4.92 11.22
CA LYS A 118 -9.10 -5.56 12.41
C LYS A 118 -10.64 -5.45 12.44
N GLY A 119 -11.29 -5.68 11.30
CA GLY A 119 -12.75 -5.75 11.17
C GLY A 119 -13.48 -4.41 11.16
N ILE A 120 -12.76 -3.28 11.22
CA ILE A 120 -13.34 -1.93 11.23
C ILE A 120 -12.79 -1.07 10.09
N ALA A 121 -13.60 -0.10 9.65
CA ALA A 121 -13.26 0.85 8.59
C ALA A 121 -13.68 2.27 8.99
N TRP A 122 -12.95 3.27 8.48
CA TRP A 122 -13.20 4.69 8.72
C TRP A 122 -12.79 5.55 7.53
N ASN A 123 -13.37 6.75 7.44
CA ASN A 123 -13.00 7.75 6.45
C ASN A 123 -11.69 8.43 6.84
N THR A 124 -10.76 8.60 5.89
CA THR A 124 -9.44 9.19 6.15
C THR A 124 -9.16 10.47 5.32
N GLN A 125 -10.23 11.15 4.89
CA GLN A 125 -10.11 12.31 4.00
C GLN A 125 -9.30 13.45 4.62
N SER A 126 -9.50 13.73 5.92
CA SER A 126 -8.76 14.77 6.64
C SER A 126 -7.26 14.51 6.66
N GLU A 127 -6.85 13.25 6.82
CA GLU A 127 -5.43 12.88 6.83
C GLU A 127 -4.84 13.00 5.43
N MET A 128 -5.58 12.62 4.39
CA MET A 128 -5.14 12.81 2.99
C MET A 128 -4.93 14.30 2.66
N ASP A 129 -5.83 15.18 3.10
CA ASP A 129 -5.69 16.62 2.91
C ASP A 129 -4.51 17.21 3.67
N LEU A 130 -4.21 16.69 4.87
CA LEU A 130 -3.01 17.05 5.62
C LEU A 130 -1.75 16.58 4.89
N LEU A 131 -1.73 15.34 4.39
CA LEU A 131 -0.59 14.76 3.67
C LEU A 131 -0.27 15.53 2.39
N ARG A 132 -1.28 16.06 1.68
CA ARG A 132 -1.04 16.97 0.54
C ARG A 132 -0.26 18.21 0.92
N LYS A 133 -0.49 18.77 2.11
CA LYS A 133 0.21 19.96 2.62
C LYS A 133 1.62 19.60 3.12
N LEU A 134 1.76 18.46 3.80
CA LEU A 134 3.03 18.02 4.39
C LEU A 134 4.04 17.52 3.35
N ASN A 135 3.55 16.82 2.32
CA ASN A 135 4.39 16.14 1.35
C ASN A 135 4.37 16.79 -0.04
N TYR A 136 3.57 17.84 -0.22
CA TYR A 136 3.22 18.40 -1.53
C TYR A 136 2.51 17.38 -2.42
N THR A 137 2.17 17.78 -3.65
CA THR A 137 1.39 16.96 -4.58
C THR A 137 2.07 16.83 -5.93
N LYS A 138 1.88 15.68 -6.58
CA LYS A 138 2.32 15.45 -7.96
C LYS A 138 1.71 16.51 -8.90
N ALA A 139 2.57 17.24 -9.61
CA ALA A 139 2.13 18.32 -10.51
C ALA A 139 1.44 17.81 -11.77
N GLU A 140 1.87 16.64 -12.28
CA GLU A 140 1.42 16.04 -13.52
C GLU A 140 1.51 14.51 -13.47
N GLY A 141 1.19 13.87 -14.60
CA GLY A 141 1.28 12.42 -14.76
C GLY A 141 0.10 11.64 -14.15
N PRO A 142 0.21 10.29 -14.10
CA PRO A 142 -0.86 9.40 -13.68
C PRO A 142 -1.38 9.62 -12.26
N ALA A 143 -0.54 10.18 -11.38
CA ALA A 143 -0.86 10.45 -9.98
C ALA A 143 -1.07 11.94 -9.67
N LYS A 144 -1.36 12.77 -10.69
CA LYS A 144 -1.55 14.22 -10.52
C LYS A 144 -2.51 14.56 -9.38
N GLY A 145 -2.08 15.47 -8.50
CA GLY A 145 -2.84 15.92 -7.33
C GLY A 145 -2.78 15.01 -6.10
N GLN A 146 -2.14 13.84 -6.21
CA GLN A 146 -1.94 12.95 -5.06
C GLN A 146 -0.72 13.38 -4.22
N PRO A 147 -0.75 13.15 -2.89
CA PRO A 147 0.39 13.41 -2.01
C PRO A 147 1.66 12.69 -2.48
N MET A 148 2.81 13.36 -2.44
CA MET A 148 4.08 12.75 -2.87
C MET A 148 4.67 11.80 -1.83
N LEU A 149 5.34 10.75 -2.31
CA LEU A 149 6.21 9.86 -1.55
C LEU A 149 7.59 9.86 -2.21
N ASN A 150 8.35 10.96 -2.11
CA ASN A 150 9.66 11.04 -2.78
C ASN A 150 10.80 10.58 -1.88
N THR A 151 10.72 10.87 -0.59
CA THR A 151 11.74 10.59 0.41
C THR A 151 11.22 9.62 1.45
N ALA A 152 12.14 8.94 2.14
CA ALA A 152 11.79 8.10 3.28
C ALA A 152 11.07 8.88 4.40
N ILE A 153 11.31 10.20 4.50
CA ILE A 153 10.59 11.10 5.41
C ILE A 153 9.15 11.29 4.93
N GLY A 154 8.93 11.52 3.63
CA GLY A 154 7.57 11.61 3.07
C GLY A 154 6.73 10.36 3.32
N CYS A 155 7.37 9.18 3.45
CA CYS A 155 6.69 7.94 3.79
C CYS A 155 6.33 7.77 5.27
N ARG A 156 6.85 8.64 6.17
CA ARG A 156 6.82 8.42 7.62
C ARG A 156 6.47 9.68 8.43
N ARG A 157 6.08 10.77 7.77
CA ARG A 157 5.90 12.05 8.45
C ARG A 157 4.60 12.06 9.25
N ASP A 158 4.70 11.66 10.50
CA ASP A 158 3.78 12.05 11.56
C ASP A 158 4.34 13.34 12.19
N ASP A 159 3.57 14.42 12.20
CA ASP A 159 3.99 15.71 12.74
C ASP A 159 3.51 15.88 14.19
N PRO A 160 4.37 15.82 15.22
CA PRO A 160 4.04 16.29 16.56
C PRO A 160 4.19 17.82 16.72
N HIS A 161 4.58 18.55 15.68
CA HIS A 161 4.88 19.99 15.71
C HIS A 161 4.07 20.83 14.71
N ALA A 162 2.82 20.45 14.43
CA ALA A 162 1.82 21.33 13.81
C ALA A 162 1.35 22.47 14.75
N GLY A 163 2.28 23.06 15.50
CA GLY A 163 2.06 24.13 16.47
C GLY A 163 3.33 24.93 16.68
N ALA A 164 3.61 25.86 15.77
CA ALA A 164 4.31 27.13 15.99
C ALA A 164 4.56 27.80 14.62
N GLY A 165 3.48 28.32 14.02
CA GLY A 165 3.58 29.38 13.02
C GLY A 165 3.31 30.70 13.72
N ASN A 166 4.30 31.58 13.71
CA ASN A 166 4.20 32.98 14.15
C ASN A 166 3.25 33.77 13.23
#